data_AF-B4D2P9-F1
#
_entry.id   AF-B4D2P9-F1
#
_cell.length_a   1.000
_cell.length_b   1.000
_cell.length_c   1.000
_cell.angle_alpha   90.00
_cell.angle_beta   90.00
_cell.angle_gamma   90.00
#
_symmetry.space_group_name_H-M   'P 1'
#
loop_
_entity.id
_entity.type
_entity.pdbx_description
1 polymer ?
#
loop_
_entity_poly.entity_id
_entity_poly.type
_entity_poly.pdbx_seq_one_letter_code
_entity_poly.pdbx_strand_id
1 'polypeptide(L)'
;MGIGENGHLAFNDPPVADFNDPQLVKIVELDEKCRRQQVHDGCFPEIEAVPAHAITLTIPALVGARHISCCVPGTRKANAVHDTLLGPITRECPASILRRHANAVLHIDPASATHLEE
;
A
#
# COMPACT_ATOMS: atom_id res chain seq x y z
N MET A 1 1.10 7.97 -5.26
CA MET A 1 0.95 6.52 -5.02
C MET A 1 -0.37 6.25 -4.30
N GLY A 2 -0.85 5.01 -4.29
CA GLY A 2 -2.03 4.60 -3.52
C GLY A 2 -1.64 3.86 -2.23
N ILE A 3 -2.63 3.58 -1.39
CA ILE A 3 -2.50 2.71 -0.20
C ILE A 3 -3.50 1.54 -0.34
N GLY A 4 -3.03 0.32 -0.11
CA GLY A 4 -3.85 -0.90 -0.06
C GLY A 4 -4.87 -0.90 1.08
N GLU A 5 -5.90 -1.74 1.02
CA GLU A 5 -6.87 -1.85 2.14
C GLU A 5 -6.25 -2.35 3.44
N ASN A 6 -5.13 -3.07 3.34
CA ASN A 6 -4.31 -3.55 4.45
C ASN A 6 -3.10 -2.62 4.73
N GLY A 7 -3.10 -1.39 4.19
CA GLY A 7 -2.00 -0.44 4.39
C GLY A 7 -0.75 -0.70 3.54
N HIS A 8 -0.77 -1.63 2.57
CA HIS A 8 0.41 -1.85 1.71
C HIS A 8 0.77 -0.63 0.86
N LEU A 9 2.04 -0.55 0.47
CA LEU A 9 2.56 0.40 -0.52
C LEU A 9 3.17 -0.38 -1.69
N ALA A 10 2.71 -0.11 -2.92
CA ALA A 10 3.01 -0.98 -4.07
C ALA A 10 2.70 -2.46 -3.72
N PHE A 11 3.59 -3.41 -3.99
CA PHE A 11 3.42 -4.81 -3.55
C PHE A 11 4.16 -5.14 -2.25
N ASN A 12 4.38 -4.15 -1.38
CA ASN A 12 4.91 -4.38 -0.04
C ASN A 12 3.75 -4.63 0.93
N ASP A 13 3.13 -5.80 0.83
CA ASP A 13 2.10 -6.25 1.78
C ASP A 13 2.67 -6.54 3.17
N PRO A 14 1.84 -6.51 4.24
CA PRO A 14 2.29 -6.73 5.61
C PRO A 14 3.24 -7.92 5.82
N PRO A 15 3.05 -9.10 5.18
CA PRO A 15 3.96 -10.25 5.36
C PRO A 15 5.36 -10.06 4.74
N VAL A 16 5.51 -9.18 3.75
CA VAL A 16 6.74 -9.02 2.95
C VAL A 16 7.36 -7.62 3.04
N ALA A 17 6.68 -6.68 3.69
CA ALA A 17 7.16 -5.32 3.87
C ALA A 17 8.37 -5.30 4.82
N ASP A 18 9.45 -4.66 4.39
CA ASP A 18 10.62 -4.40 5.21
C ASP A 18 11.03 -2.94 5.05
N PHE A 19 11.08 -2.21 6.17
CA PHE A 19 11.45 -0.80 6.20
C PHE A 19 12.95 -0.57 6.00
N ASN A 20 13.77 -1.62 6.15
CA ASN A 20 15.21 -1.58 5.95
C ASN A 20 15.65 -2.54 4.85
N ASP A 21 14.76 -2.81 3.88
CA ASP A 21 15.06 -3.72 2.77
C ASP A 21 16.40 -3.35 2.10
N PRO A 22 17.37 -4.27 2.01
CA PRO A 22 18.67 -3.96 1.42
C PRO A 22 18.60 -3.74 -0.09
N GLN A 23 17.51 -4.14 -0.75
CA GLN A 23 17.29 -3.96 -2.18
C GLN A 23 16.33 -2.81 -2.42
N LEU A 24 16.52 -2.08 -3.52
CA LEU A 24 15.57 -1.03 -3.95
C LEU A 24 14.40 -1.60 -4.76
N VAL A 25 14.60 -2.78 -5.36
CA VAL A 25 13.63 -3.47 -6.20
C VAL A 25 13.72 -4.95 -5.87
N LYS A 26 12.59 -5.63 -5.70
CA LYS A 26 12.55 -7.09 -5.50
C LYS A 26 11.38 -7.74 -6.23
N ILE A 27 11.49 -9.05 -6.41
CA ILE A 27 10.38 -9.90 -6.86
C ILE A 27 9.60 -10.31 -5.61
N VAL A 28 8.28 -10.21 -5.67
CA VAL A 28 7.36 -10.68 -4.63
C VAL A 28 6.36 -11.65 -5.23
N GLU A 29 6.00 -12.66 -4.44
CA GLU A 29 4.88 -13.54 -4.75
C GLU A 29 3.57 -12.82 -4.46
N LEU A 30 2.65 -12.83 -5.42
CA LEU A 30 1.34 -12.22 -5.27
C LEU A 30 0.41 -13.17 -4.53
N ASP A 31 -0.19 -12.71 -3.44
CA ASP A 31 -1.18 -13.51 -2.74
C ASP A 31 -2.43 -13.77 -3.62
N GLU A 32 -3.16 -14.83 -3.31
CA GLU A 32 -4.32 -15.24 -4.11
C GLU A 32 -5.40 -14.15 -4.16
N LYS A 33 -5.56 -13.36 -3.09
CA LYS A 33 -6.58 -12.30 -3.00
C LYS A 33 -6.25 -11.14 -3.95
N CYS A 34 -4.99 -10.73 -4.01
CA CYS A 34 -4.46 -9.73 -4.92
C CYS A 34 -4.62 -10.19 -6.36
N ARG A 35 -4.30 -11.47 -6.66
CA ARG A 35 -4.48 -12.03 -8.00
C ARG A 35 -5.95 -12.08 -8.40
N ARG A 36 -6.85 -12.51 -7.51
CA ARG A 36 -8.31 -12.51 -7.75
C ARG A 36 -8.87 -11.11 -7.99
N GLN A 37 -8.36 -10.10 -7.28
CA GLN A 37 -8.76 -8.71 -7.48
C GLN A 37 -8.48 -8.25 -8.92
N GLN A 38 -7.35 -8.67 -9.53
CA GLN A 38 -7.04 -8.32 -10.93
C GLN A 38 -8.04 -8.91 -11.94
N VAL A 39 -8.65 -10.06 -11.63
CA VAL A 39 -9.72 -10.64 -12.46
C VAL A 39 -11.03 -9.86 -12.25
N HIS A 40 -11.38 -9.56 -11.00
CA HIS A 40 -12.59 -8.79 -10.68
C HIS A 40 -12.57 -7.39 -11.29
N ASP A 41 -11.39 -6.76 -11.35
CA ASP A 41 -11.19 -5.44 -11.96
C ASP A 41 -11.12 -5.52 -13.50
N GLY A 42 -11.25 -6.71 -14.09
CA GLY A 42 -11.25 -6.93 -15.53
C GLY A 42 -9.88 -6.76 -16.19
N CYS A 43 -8.79 -6.75 -15.41
CA CYS A 43 -7.43 -6.66 -15.96
C CYS A 43 -6.97 -7.97 -16.61
N PHE A 44 -7.51 -9.11 -16.15
CA PHE A 44 -7.23 -10.44 -16.69
C PHE A 44 -8.52 -11.26 -16.83
N PRO A 45 -8.60 -12.17 -17.81
CA PRO A 45 -9.81 -12.96 -18.06
C PRO A 45 -10.09 -14.01 -16.97
N GLU A 46 -9.03 -14.57 -16.37
CA GLU A 46 -9.09 -15.66 -15.39
C GLU A 46 -7.84 -15.67 -14.51
N ILE A 47 -7.88 -16.41 -13.40
CA ILE A 47 -6.83 -16.37 -12.37
C ILE A 47 -5.50 -16.94 -12.89
N GLU A 48 -5.55 -17.91 -13.79
CA GLU A 48 -4.41 -18.54 -14.45
C GLU A 48 -3.65 -17.57 -15.34
N ALA A 49 -4.34 -16.55 -15.89
CA ALA A 49 -3.72 -15.50 -16.69
C ALA A 49 -3.02 -14.43 -15.82
N VAL A 50 -3.32 -14.37 -14.52
CA VAL A 50 -2.68 -13.42 -13.59
C VAL A 50 -1.31 -13.97 -13.17
N PRO A 51 -0.21 -13.23 -13.38
CA PRO A 51 1.12 -13.64 -12.93
C PRO A 51 1.13 -14.02 -11.45
N ALA A 52 1.94 -15.03 -11.09
CA ALA A 52 2.14 -15.42 -9.70
C ALA A 52 3.12 -14.48 -8.96
N HIS A 53 3.91 -13.70 -9.70
CA HIS A 53 4.93 -12.82 -9.15
C HIS A 53 4.83 -11.43 -9.76
N ALA A 54 5.27 -10.43 -8.99
CA ALA A 54 5.44 -9.06 -9.46
C ALA A 54 6.82 -8.53 -9.08
N ILE A 55 7.28 -7.52 -9.83
CA ILE A 55 8.45 -6.71 -9.47
C ILE A 55 7.93 -5.47 -8.75
N THR A 56 8.48 -5.15 -7.58
CA THR A 56 8.08 -3.98 -6.80
C THR A 56 9.28 -3.15 -6.38
N LEU A 57 9.08 -1.83 -6.31
CA LEU A 57 9.93 -0.97 -5.49
C LEU A 57 9.72 -1.35 -4.02
N THR A 58 10.80 -1.43 -3.26
CA THR A 58 10.76 -1.71 -1.83
C THR A 58 10.43 -0.46 -1.02
N ILE A 59 10.14 -0.60 0.27
CA ILE A 59 9.84 0.54 1.13
C ILE A 59 10.97 1.59 1.10
N PRO A 60 12.27 1.25 1.26
CA PRO A 60 13.36 2.23 1.15
C PRO A 60 13.38 3.00 -0.17
N ALA A 61 13.09 2.33 -1.29
CA ALA A 61 13.03 2.99 -2.58
C ALA A 61 11.85 3.98 -2.68
N LEU A 62 10.69 3.59 -2.14
CA LEU A 62 9.48 4.43 -2.14
C LEU A 62 9.65 5.66 -1.22
N VAL A 63 10.16 5.46 0.00
CA VAL A 63 10.35 6.55 0.98
C VAL A 63 11.60 7.38 0.74
N GLY A 64 12.49 6.95 -0.15
CA GLY A 64 13.65 7.72 -0.60
C GLY A 64 13.33 8.85 -1.58
N ALA A 65 12.07 8.95 -2.06
CA ALA A 65 11.64 10.01 -2.95
C ALA A 65 11.60 11.37 -2.23
N ARG A 66 12.05 12.45 -2.88
CA ARG A 66 12.07 13.79 -2.25
C ARG A 66 10.69 14.30 -1.79
N HIS A 67 9.64 13.93 -2.53
CA HIS A 67 8.25 14.27 -2.24
C HIS A 67 7.38 13.05 -2.52
N ILE A 68 6.40 12.81 -1.65
CA ILE A 68 5.46 11.69 -1.77
C ILE A 68 4.05 12.26 -1.72
N SER A 69 3.27 11.98 -2.77
CA SER A 69 1.83 12.29 -2.79
C SER A 69 1.07 10.98 -2.84
N CYS A 70 0.22 10.75 -1.83
CA CYS A 70 -0.62 9.57 -1.71
C CYS A 70 -2.09 9.94 -1.96
N CYS A 71 -2.77 9.28 -2.90
CA CYS A 71 -4.19 9.50 -3.15
C CYS A 71 -4.97 8.23 -2.80
N VAL A 72 -5.88 8.32 -1.84
CA VAL A 72 -6.51 7.15 -1.21
C VAL A 72 -8.02 7.36 -0.99
N PRO A 73 -8.83 7.49 -2.07
CA PRO A 73 -10.27 7.71 -1.95
C PRO A 73 -11.06 6.41 -1.68
N GLY A 74 -12.27 6.57 -1.15
CA GLY A 74 -13.30 5.52 -1.08
C GLY A 74 -13.37 4.74 0.24
N THR A 75 -14.58 4.29 0.58
CA THR A 75 -14.91 3.67 1.88
C THR A 75 -14.09 2.44 2.22
N ARG A 76 -13.72 1.63 1.21
CA ARG A 76 -12.87 0.43 1.42
C ARG A 76 -11.49 0.78 2.01
N LYS A 77 -11.07 2.04 1.94
CA LYS A 77 -9.78 2.52 2.43
C LYS A 77 -9.82 3.12 3.84
N ALA A 78 -11.00 3.25 4.47
CA ALA A 78 -11.14 3.94 5.75
C ALA A 78 -10.24 3.38 6.86
N ASN A 79 -10.16 2.05 6.99
CA ASN A 79 -9.25 1.40 7.95
C ASN A 79 -7.78 1.70 7.64
N ALA A 80 -7.37 1.56 6.38
CA ALA A 80 -6.00 1.80 5.98
C ALA A 80 -5.58 3.26 6.23
N VAL A 81 -6.47 4.23 5.98
CA VAL A 81 -6.24 5.64 6.27
C VAL A 81 -6.08 5.87 7.77
N HIS A 82 -7.02 5.36 8.58
CA HIS A 82 -6.93 5.42 10.04
C HIS A 82 -5.62 4.85 10.56
N ASP A 83 -5.26 3.62 10.18
CA ASP A 83 -4.07 2.94 10.68
C ASP A 83 -2.78 3.61 10.19
N THR A 84 -2.80 4.16 8.98
CA THR A 84 -1.68 4.95 8.45
C THR A 84 -1.43 6.21 9.28
N LEU A 85 -2.49 6.92 9.69
CA LEU A 85 -2.39 8.21 10.38
C LEU A 85 -2.23 8.06 11.90
N LEU A 86 -3.00 7.17 12.52
CA LEU A 86 -3.19 7.09 13.97
C LEU A 86 -2.65 5.79 14.59
N GLY A 87 -2.45 4.73 13.81
CA GLY A 87 -1.86 3.47 14.29
C GLY A 87 -0.38 3.59 14.67
N PRO A 88 0.26 2.51 15.15
CA PRO A 88 1.72 2.47 15.33
C PRO A 88 2.45 2.48 13.98
N ILE A 89 3.69 3.00 13.94
CA ILE A 89 4.55 2.86 12.75
C ILE A 89 5.10 1.45 12.73
N THR A 90 4.59 0.60 11.85
CA THR A 90 4.90 -0.83 11.85
C THR A 90 4.70 -1.50 10.50
N ARG A 91 5.31 -2.67 10.30
CA ARG A 91 5.25 -3.43 9.04
C ARG A 91 3.88 -4.06 8.79
N GLU A 92 3.07 -4.23 9.82
CA GLU A 92 1.68 -4.70 9.73
C GLU A 92 0.77 -3.68 9.02
N CYS A 93 1.15 -2.39 9.02
CA CYS A 93 0.57 -1.34 8.19
C CYS A 93 1.71 -0.57 7.50
N PRO A 94 2.24 -1.05 6.36
CA PRO A 94 3.44 -0.50 5.73
C PRO A 94 3.36 1.01 5.48
N ALA A 95 2.20 1.52 5.07
CA ALA A 95 1.97 2.95 4.81
C ALA A 95 2.18 3.85 6.04
N SER A 96 2.12 3.30 7.25
CA SER A 96 2.42 4.04 8.49
C SER A 96 3.84 4.64 8.50
N ILE A 97 4.78 4.09 7.71
CA ILE A 97 6.15 4.60 7.55
C ILE A 97 6.19 5.99 6.93
N LEU A 98 5.17 6.37 6.14
CA LEU A 98 5.09 7.66 5.47
C LEU A 98 5.11 8.83 6.47
N ARG A 99 4.65 8.61 7.71
CA ARG A 99 4.71 9.61 8.79
C ARG A 99 6.14 9.97 9.21
N ARG A 100 7.16 9.18 8.84
CA ARG A 100 8.58 9.54 9.04
C ARG A 100 9.13 10.44 7.93
N HIS A 101 8.41 10.58 6.82
CA HIS A 101 8.88 11.32 5.67
C HIS A 101 8.38 12.76 5.71
N ALA A 102 9.30 13.73 5.83
CA ALA A 102 8.96 15.14 6.02
C ALA A 102 8.10 15.75 4.89
N ASN A 103 8.17 15.18 3.68
CA ASN A 103 7.44 15.68 2.51
C ASN A 103 6.43 14.65 1.97
N ALA A 104 5.78 13.88 2.86
CA ALA A 104 4.67 13.01 2.48
C ALA A 104 3.32 13.71 2.69
N VAL A 105 2.47 13.71 1.67
CA VAL A 105 1.12 14.28 1.71
C VAL A 105 0.11 13.19 1.37
N LEU A 106 -0.89 13.03 2.24
CA LEU A 106 -1.99 12.08 2.05
C LEU A 106 -3.25 12.85 1.66
N HIS A 107 -3.78 12.55 0.49
CA HIS A 107 -5.03 13.05 -0.06
C HIS A 107 -6.11 11.99 0.09
N ILE A 108 -7.13 12.31 0.89
CA ILE A 108 -8.29 11.46 1.20
C ILE A 108 -9.58 12.21 0.84
N ASP A 109 -10.66 11.46 0.73
CA ASP A 109 -12.02 11.97 0.56
C ASP A 109 -12.85 11.67 1.81
N PRO A 110 -14.06 12.25 1.97
CA PRO A 110 -14.90 11.97 3.14
C PRO A 110 -15.20 10.48 3.34
N ALA A 111 -15.29 9.71 2.25
CA ALA A 111 -15.56 8.28 2.30
C ALA A 111 -14.40 7.47 2.90
N SER A 112 -13.15 7.85 2.64
CA SER A 112 -11.95 7.24 3.21
C SER A 112 -11.54 7.84 4.57
N ALA A 113 -12.18 8.93 4.99
CA ALA A 113 -11.95 9.58 6.27
C ALA A 113 -12.92 9.15 7.38
N THR A 114 -13.86 8.23 7.13
CA THR A 114 -14.98 7.92 8.05
C THR A 114 -14.57 7.39 9.42
N HIS A 115 -13.32 6.95 9.59
CA HIS A 115 -12.78 6.45 10.86
C HIS A 115 -11.86 7.46 11.57
N LEU A 116 -11.70 8.67 11.02
CA LEU A 116 -10.97 9.75 11.67
C LEU A 116 -11.97 10.52 12.54
N GLU A 117 -11.66 10.66 13.83
CA GLU A 117 -12.41 11.54 14.74
C GLU A 117 -12.06 13.01 14.46
N GLU A 118 -12.99 13.93 14.77
CA GLU A 118 -12.79 15.39 14.67
C GLU A 118 -11.86 15.94 15.76
#